data_AF-A0AAP9T0F4-F1
#
_entry.id   AF-A0AAP9T0F4-F1
#
_cell.length_a   1.000
_cell.length_b   1.000
_cell.length_c   1.000
_cell.angle_alpha   90.00
_cell.angle_beta   90.00
_cell.angle_gamma   90.00
#
_symmetry.space_group_name_H-M   'P 1'
#
loop_
_entity.id
_entity.type
_entity.pdbx_description
1 polymer ?
#
loop_
_entity_poly.entity_id
_entity_poly.type
_entity_poly.pdbx_seq_one_letter_code
_entity_poly.pdbx_strand_id
1 'polypeptide(L)'
;MATKTNVVNHETSASSLQAVPAAPTPHLAESTAIIQVIERAALNPDVDIDKMERLLQMQERVMDRQAMMAYSAAMAAMQTELPSIEERGQTNNGCYATLEDIVDTVRPIMQKHGFAVSFRIQTQERGIEVTGVLMHKDGHREETSMLLPADMSGNKNAVQAFGSSTSYGKRYVLSALLNITTRGQDDNGNASTKKGIKTVTPFQAGQIQRLISQCPATTQEWFSGKYGSAVQVPYSDFDKLRASLTKRAVK
;
A
#
# COMPACT_ATOMS: atom_id res chain seq x y z
N MET A 1 12.19 -75.12 14.23
CA MET A 1 12.05 -73.81 14.92
C MET A 1 12.78 -72.76 14.09
N ALA A 2 12.05 -71.96 13.33
CA ALA A 2 12.57 -70.78 12.63
C ALA A 2 11.41 -69.82 12.29
N THR A 3 11.31 -68.80 13.13
CA THR A 3 11.06 -67.37 12.87
C THR A 3 10.07 -66.95 11.75
N LYS A 4 8.97 -66.32 12.19
CA LYS A 4 8.05 -65.49 11.40
C LYS A 4 8.76 -64.23 10.87
N THR A 5 8.55 -63.90 9.59
CA THR A 5 8.75 -62.54 9.08
C THR A 5 7.43 -62.06 8.47
N ASN A 6 6.92 -60.98 9.06
CA ASN A 6 5.67 -60.31 8.76
C ASN A 6 5.92 -59.33 7.61
N VAL A 7 5.19 -59.44 6.48
CA VAL A 7 5.20 -58.43 5.43
C VAL A 7 3.83 -57.74 5.45
N VAL A 8 3.86 -56.48 5.87
CA VAL A 8 2.69 -55.58 5.90
C VAL A 8 2.51 -55.01 4.49
N ASN A 9 1.41 -55.35 3.83
CA ASN A 9 0.97 -54.68 2.61
C ASN A 9 0.29 -53.36 2.98
N HIS A 10 0.83 -52.24 2.51
CA HIS A 10 0.16 -50.95 2.52
C HIS A 10 -0.86 -50.90 1.37
N GLU A 11 -2.15 -51.01 1.68
CA GLU A 11 -3.22 -50.64 0.77
C GLU A 11 -3.38 -49.12 0.74
N THR A 12 -3.10 -48.53 -0.42
CA THR A 12 -3.33 -47.11 -0.71
C THR A 12 -4.82 -46.88 -0.92
N SER A 13 -5.52 -46.32 0.07
CA SER A 13 -6.91 -45.87 -0.07
C SER A 13 -6.95 -44.55 -0.84
N ALA A 14 -7.38 -44.61 -2.11
CA ALA A 14 -7.71 -43.41 -2.89
C ALA A 14 -9.10 -42.90 -2.46
N SER A 15 -9.11 -41.81 -1.69
CA SER A 15 -10.33 -41.11 -1.28
C SER A 15 -10.87 -40.30 -2.47
N SER A 16 -12.05 -40.69 -2.95
CA SER A 16 -12.81 -40.01 -4.00
C SER A 16 -13.43 -38.71 -3.46
N LEU A 17 -12.86 -37.56 -3.84
CA LEU A 17 -13.46 -36.25 -3.62
C LEU A 17 -14.61 -36.05 -4.62
N GLN A 18 -15.84 -36.10 -4.11
CA GLN A 18 -17.05 -35.82 -4.86
C GLN A 18 -17.21 -34.29 -4.99
N ALA A 19 -17.17 -33.76 -6.20
CA ALA A 19 -17.35 -32.34 -6.47
C ALA A 19 -18.80 -31.91 -6.17
N VAL A 20 -18.97 -30.95 -5.25
CA VAL A 20 -20.25 -30.30 -4.98
C VAL A 20 -20.59 -29.40 -6.19
N PRO A 21 -21.80 -29.47 -6.77
CA PRO A 21 -22.16 -28.60 -7.88
C PRO A 21 -22.18 -27.14 -7.41
N ALA A 22 -21.40 -26.29 -8.08
CA ALA A 22 -21.38 -24.86 -7.83
C ALA A 22 -22.78 -24.29 -8.11
N ALA A 23 -23.39 -23.65 -7.11
CA ALA A 23 -24.61 -22.89 -7.31
C ALA A 23 -24.36 -21.80 -8.37
N PRO A 24 -25.31 -21.54 -9.28
CA PRO A 24 -25.17 -20.46 -10.25
C PRO A 24 -24.97 -19.15 -9.50
N THR A 25 -23.89 -18.46 -9.83
CA THR A 25 -23.59 -17.14 -9.31
C THR A 25 -24.69 -16.15 -9.72
N PRO A 26 -25.07 -15.19 -8.84
CA PRO A 26 -26.27 -14.36 -9.02
C PRO A 26 -26.37 -13.60 -10.35
N HIS A 27 -25.22 -13.25 -10.95
CA HIS A 27 -25.15 -12.55 -12.24
C HIS A 27 -25.70 -13.35 -13.44
N LEU A 28 -25.65 -14.69 -13.42
CA LEU A 28 -26.20 -15.53 -14.50
C LEU A 28 -27.73 -15.57 -14.46
N ALA A 29 -28.33 -15.48 -13.27
CA ALA A 29 -29.78 -15.51 -13.10
C ALA A 29 -30.43 -14.19 -13.57
N GLU A 30 -29.82 -13.06 -13.24
CA GLU A 30 -30.30 -11.73 -13.68
C GLU A 30 -30.22 -11.54 -15.20
N SER A 31 -29.12 -11.99 -15.83
CA SER A 31 -28.95 -11.94 -17.29
C SER A 31 -30.03 -12.74 -18.02
N THR A 32 -30.40 -13.90 -17.49
CA THR A 32 -31.44 -14.76 -18.05
C THR A 32 -32.83 -14.11 -17.94
N ALA A 33 -33.12 -13.47 -16.82
CA ALA A 33 -34.39 -12.77 -16.60
C ALA A 33 -34.59 -11.59 -17.57
N ILE A 34 -33.53 -10.81 -17.82
CA ILE A 34 -33.58 -9.68 -18.77
C ILE A 34 -33.84 -10.16 -20.20
N ILE A 35 -33.17 -11.22 -20.64
CA ILE A 35 -33.37 -11.79 -21.99
C ILE A 35 -34.82 -12.26 -22.19
N GLN A 36 -35.42 -12.90 -21.17
CA GLN A 36 -36.81 -13.35 -21.22
C GLN A 36 -37.81 -12.19 -21.27
N VAL A 37 -37.52 -11.07 -20.60
CA VAL A 37 -38.35 -9.86 -20.68
C VAL A 37 -38.28 -9.25 -22.08
N ILE A 38 -37.09 -9.18 -22.69
CA ILE A 38 -36.89 -8.68 -24.05
C ILE A 38 -37.63 -9.57 -25.07
N GLU A 39 -37.52 -10.89 -24.96
CA GLU A 39 -38.22 -11.83 -25.84
C GLU A 39 -39.74 -11.66 -25.77
N ARG A 40 -40.30 -11.57 -24.56
CA ARG A 40 -41.75 -11.34 -24.36
C ARG A 40 -42.21 -9.99 -24.89
N ALA A 41 -41.38 -8.96 -24.76
CA ALA A 41 -41.68 -7.63 -25.29
C ALA A 41 -41.64 -7.61 -26.82
N ALA A 42 -40.68 -8.32 -27.44
CA ALA A 42 -40.52 -8.37 -28.90
C ALA A 42 -41.62 -9.20 -29.60
N LEU A 43 -42.16 -10.23 -28.94
CA LEU A 43 -43.21 -11.09 -29.49
C LEU A 43 -44.63 -10.51 -29.33
N ASN A 44 -44.79 -9.43 -28.55
CA ASN A 44 -46.09 -8.82 -28.28
C ASN A 44 -46.21 -7.46 -29.00
N PRO A 45 -47.02 -7.37 -30.08
CA PRO A 45 -47.18 -6.13 -30.85
C PRO A 45 -47.89 -5.00 -30.09
N ASP A 46 -48.56 -5.29 -28.97
CA ASP A 46 -49.25 -4.29 -28.14
C ASP A 46 -48.32 -3.59 -27.12
N VAL A 47 -47.04 -3.96 -27.10
CA VAL A 47 -46.07 -3.39 -26.16
C VAL A 47 -45.67 -1.97 -26.58
N ASP A 48 -45.88 -1.05 -25.65
CA ASP A 48 -45.45 0.35 -25.76
C ASP A 48 -43.94 0.45 -25.46
N ILE A 49 -43.14 0.53 -26.53
CA ILE A 49 -41.67 0.59 -26.47
C ILE A 49 -41.18 1.81 -25.67
N ASP A 50 -41.87 2.95 -25.76
CA ASP A 50 -41.49 4.17 -25.05
C ASP A 50 -41.67 4.02 -23.52
N LYS A 51 -42.69 3.28 -23.09
CA LYS A 51 -42.85 2.92 -21.67
C LYS A 51 -41.79 1.94 -21.22
N MET A 52 -41.45 0.95 -22.05
CA MET A 52 -40.39 -0.01 -21.74
C MET A 52 -39.03 0.66 -21.58
N GLU A 53 -38.67 1.58 -22.48
CA GLU A 53 -37.45 2.36 -22.38
C GLU A 53 -37.40 3.14 -21.06
N ARG A 54 -38.49 3.83 -20.68
CA ARG A 54 -38.56 4.56 -19.41
C ARG A 54 -38.42 3.66 -18.18
N LEU A 55 -38.98 2.45 -18.22
CA LEU A 55 -38.82 1.47 -17.14
C LEU A 55 -37.39 0.94 -17.05
N LEU A 56 -36.74 0.67 -18.19
CA LEU A 56 -35.32 0.26 -18.23
C LEU A 56 -34.40 1.38 -17.72
N GLN A 57 -34.62 2.62 -18.14
CA GLN A 57 -33.90 3.79 -17.60
C GLN A 57 -34.15 4.00 -16.10
N MET A 58 -35.35 3.67 -15.60
CA MET A 58 -35.64 3.70 -14.17
C MET A 58 -34.87 2.59 -13.44
N GLN A 59 -34.83 1.38 -14.01
CA GLN A 59 -34.10 0.25 -13.45
C GLN A 59 -32.59 0.52 -13.40
N GLU A 60 -32.00 1.03 -14.48
CA GLU A 60 -30.58 1.44 -14.52
C GLU A 60 -30.27 2.45 -13.41
N ARG A 61 -31.10 3.49 -13.25
CA ARG A 61 -30.97 4.47 -12.15
C ARG A 61 -31.05 3.85 -10.76
N VAL A 62 -31.88 2.81 -10.58
CA VAL A 62 -31.98 2.08 -9.30
C VAL A 62 -30.71 1.27 -9.06
N MET A 63 -30.21 0.56 -10.08
CA MET A 63 -28.97 -0.21 -10.01
C MET A 63 -27.76 0.70 -9.71
N ASP A 64 -27.65 1.85 -10.38
CA ASP A 64 -26.58 2.81 -10.15
C ASP A 64 -26.59 3.35 -8.71
N ARG A 65 -27.77 3.66 -8.17
CA ARG A 65 -27.90 4.10 -6.77
C ARG A 65 -27.51 2.99 -5.80
N GLN A 66 -27.90 1.74 -6.08
CA GLN A 66 -27.50 0.60 -5.25
C GLN A 66 -25.98 0.40 -5.28
N ALA A 67 -25.35 0.47 -6.46
CA ALA A 67 -23.91 0.39 -6.63
C ALA A 67 -23.18 1.52 -5.88
N MET A 68 -23.70 2.75 -5.96
CA MET A 68 -23.15 3.90 -5.22
C MET A 68 -23.28 3.71 -3.71
N MET A 69 -24.44 3.26 -3.21
CA MET A 69 -24.64 2.97 -1.78
C MET A 69 -23.68 1.88 -1.28
N ALA A 70 -23.52 0.80 -2.05
CA ALA A 70 -22.59 -0.29 -1.72
C ALA A 70 -21.13 0.20 -1.70
N TYR A 71 -20.74 0.98 -2.70
CA TYR A 71 -19.43 1.63 -2.75
C TYR A 71 -19.18 2.52 -1.53
N SER A 72 -20.11 3.42 -1.20
CA SER A 72 -19.94 4.34 -0.07
C SER A 72 -19.84 3.61 1.27
N ALA A 73 -20.65 2.56 1.47
CA ALA A 73 -20.60 1.75 2.67
C ALA A 73 -19.26 1.00 2.80
N ALA A 74 -18.79 0.36 1.71
CA ALA A 74 -17.52 -0.35 1.70
C ALA A 74 -16.33 0.62 1.84
N MET A 75 -16.38 1.80 1.23
CA MET A 75 -15.35 2.84 1.34
C MET A 75 -15.24 3.32 2.79
N ALA A 76 -16.38 3.60 3.44
CA ALA A 76 -16.40 4.01 4.84
C ALA A 76 -15.80 2.93 5.76
N ALA A 77 -16.12 1.65 5.53
CA ALA A 77 -15.53 0.54 6.28
C ALA A 77 -14.02 0.40 6.03
N MET A 78 -13.60 0.44 4.76
CA MET A 78 -12.19 0.35 4.36
C MET A 78 -11.33 1.46 4.98
N GLN A 79 -11.84 2.69 5.00
CA GLN A 79 -11.13 3.85 5.55
C GLN A 79 -10.72 3.68 7.03
N THR A 80 -11.47 2.88 7.81
CA THR A 80 -11.11 2.60 9.22
C THR A 80 -9.89 1.70 9.37
N GLU A 81 -9.52 0.96 8.31
CA GLU A 81 -8.42 0.00 8.32
C GLU A 81 -7.16 0.53 7.62
N LEU A 82 -7.26 1.61 6.86
CA LEU A 82 -6.13 2.19 6.13
C LEU A 82 -5.13 2.83 7.10
N PRO A 83 -3.88 2.35 7.15
CA PRO A 83 -2.87 2.91 8.03
C PRO A 83 -2.25 4.18 7.42
N SER A 84 -1.56 4.95 8.27
CA SER A 84 -0.58 5.91 7.77
C SER A 84 0.65 5.16 7.23
N ILE A 85 1.23 5.66 6.15
CA ILE A 85 2.32 5.00 5.43
C ILE A 85 3.64 5.73 5.71
N GLU A 86 4.65 4.98 6.15
CA GLU A 86 5.96 5.53 6.48
C GLU A 86 6.70 6.00 5.22
N GLU A 87 7.36 7.15 5.34
CA GLU A 87 8.19 7.70 4.27
C GLU A 87 9.57 7.05 4.26
N ARG A 88 9.73 6.00 3.43
CA ARG A 88 10.98 5.22 3.29
C ARG A 88 11.83 5.64 2.09
N GLY A 89 11.22 6.25 1.09
CA GLY A 89 11.92 6.84 -0.04
C GLY A 89 12.65 8.10 0.37
N GLN A 90 13.80 8.37 -0.25
CA GLN A 90 14.59 9.56 0.01
C GLN A 90 14.97 10.26 -1.30
N THR A 91 14.88 11.59 -1.31
CA THR A 91 15.37 12.47 -2.36
C THR A 91 16.24 13.58 -1.76
N ASN A 92 16.86 14.38 -2.62
CA ASN A 92 17.55 15.61 -2.19
C ASN A 92 16.61 16.61 -1.48
N ASN A 93 15.29 16.47 -1.65
CA ASN A 93 14.28 17.38 -1.14
C ASN A 93 13.52 16.82 0.08
N GLY A 94 13.90 15.64 0.59
CA GLY A 94 13.26 15.02 1.75
C GLY A 94 12.84 13.57 1.53
N CYS A 95 12.17 13.03 2.54
CA CYS A 95 11.61 11.68 2.52
C CYS A 95 10.23 11.65 1.85
N TYR A 96 9.82 10.47 1.37
CA TYR A 96 8.50 10.25 0.78
C TYR A 96 8.10 8.78 0.89
N ALA A 97 6.80 8.47 0.87
CA ALA A 97 6.32 7.09 0.76
C ALA A 97 6.45 6.60 -0.69
N THR A 98 7.06 5.43 -0.91
CA THR A 98 7.21 4.89 -2.27
C THR A 98 5.87 4.39 -2.81
N LEU A 99 5.75 4.27 -4.14
CA LEU A 99 4.52 3.74 -4.74
C LEU A 99 4.30 2.28 -4.32
N GLU A 100 5.40 1.52 -4.25
CA GLU A 100 5.45 0.13 -3.83
C GLU A 100 4.97 -0.03 -2.39
N ASP A 101 5.50 0.77 -1.44
CA ASP A 101 5.06 0.74 -0.04
C ASP A 101 3.55 1.07 0.08
N ILE A 102 3.08 2.06 -0.68
CA ILE A 102 1.65 2.41 -0.69
C ILE A 102 0.83 1.23 -1.22
N VAL A 103 1.18 0.72 -2.40
CA VAL A 103 0.44 -0.36 -3.07
C VAL A 103 0.41 -1.63 -2.23
N ASP A 104 1.55 -2.05 -1.69
CA ASP A 104 1.65 -3.29 -0.90
C ASP A 104 0.87 -3.19 0.41
N THR A 105 0.77 -1.98 0.98
CA THR A 105 -0.03 -1.71 2.18
C THR A 105 -1.54 -1.71 1.88
N VAL A 106 -1.96 -0.97 0.85
CA VAL A 106 -3.41 -0.74 0.61
C VAL A 106 -4.08 -1.88 -0.15
N ARG A 107 -3.36 -2.59 -1.03
CA ARG A 107 -3.93 -3.65 -1.89
C ARG A 107 -4.67 -4.75 -1.11
N PRO A 108 -4.11 -5.37 -0.05
CA PRO A 108 -4.85 -6.41 0.69
C PRO A 108 -6.11 -5.86 1.38
N ILE A 109 -6.06 -4.62 1.87
CA ILE A 109 -7.21 -3.95 2.52
C ILE A 109 -8.29 -3.65 1.49
N MET A 110 -7.92 -3.10 0.32
CA MET A 110 -8.85 -2.86 -0.78
C MET A 110 -9.54 -4.15 -1.23
N GLN A 111 -8.79 -5.23 -1.43
CA GLN A 111 -9.33 -6.51 -1.86
C GLN A 111 -10.34 -7.08 -0.86
N LYS A 112 -10.03 -6.97 0.45
CA LYS A 112 -10.93 -7.38 1.54
C LYS A 112 -12.30 -6.68 1.44
N HIS A 113 -12.31 -5.40 1.06
CA HIS A 113 -13.53 -4.59 0.93
C HIS A 113 -14.11 -4.56 -0.49
N GLY A 114 -13.57 -5.35 -1.42
CA GLY A 114 -14.11 -5.47 -2.79
C GLY A 114 -13.71 -4.32 -3.72
N PHE A 115 -12.62 -3.61 -3.42
CA PHE A 115 -12.06 -2.56 -4.26
C PHE A 115 -10.88 -3.02 -5.11
N ALA A 116 -10.75 -2.41 -6.29
CA ALA A 116 -9.59 -2.52 -7.16
C ALA A 116 -9.23 -1.15 -7.74
N VAL A 117 -7.95 -0.94 -8.03
CA VAL A 117 -7.46 0.29 -8.68
C VAL A 117 -6.82 -0.03 -10.02
N SER A 118 -7.06 0.83 -11.01
CA SER A 118 -6.34 0.85 -12.28
C SER A 118 -5.79 2.24 -12.56
N PHE A 119 -4.76 2.32 -13.40
CA PHE A 119 -4.15 3.58 -13.81
C PHE A 119 -4.21 3.73 -15.32
N ARG A 120 -4.63 4.89 -15.79
CA ARG A 120 -4.55 5.30 -17.19
C ARG A 120 -3.51 6.40 -17.33
N ILE A 121 -2.74 6.35 -18.40
CA ILE A 121 -1.67 7.32 -18.66
C ILE A 121 -1.91 7.88 -20.06
N GLN A 122 -1.96 9.21 -20.17
CA GLN A 122 -2.14 9.91 -21.43
C GLN A 122 -1.05 10.97 -21.58
N THR A 123 -0.44 11.04 -22.75
CA THR A 123 0.47 12.14 -23.10
C THR A 123 -0.35 13.30 -23.64
N GLN A 124 -0.19 14.46 -23.05
CA GLN A 124 -0.80 15.72 -23.48
C GLN A 124 0.28 16.72 -23.89
N GLU A 125 -0.09 17.80 -24.59
CA GLU A 125 0.84 18.86 -25.01
C GLU A 125 1.62 19.46 -23.82
N ARG A 126 0.93 19.59 -22.68
CA ARG A 126 1.47 20.21 -21.45
C ARG A 126 2.16 19.22 -20.50
N GLY A 127 2.17 17.92 -20.80
CA GLY A 127 2.79 16.92 -19.94
C GLY A 127 2.14 15.53 -20.00
N ILE A 128 2.23 14.81 -18.90
CA ILE A 128 1.77 13.44 -18.72
C ILE A 128 0.60 13.49 -17.74
N GLU A 129 -0.58 13.10 -18.20
CA GLU A 129 -1.75 12.95 -17.35
C GLU A 129 -1.83 11.50 -16.84
N VAL A 130 -1.91 11.35 -15.53
CA VAL A 130 -2.11 10.07 -14.87
C VAL A 130 -3.48 10.09 -14.19
N THR A 131 -4.33 9.14 -14.53
CA THR A 131 -5.66 8.96 -13.93
C THR A 131 -5.68 7.68 -13.11
N GLY A 132 -5.98 7.79 -11.83
CA GLY A 132 -6.33 6.64 -10.98
C GLY A 132 -7.84 6.39 -11.05
N VAL A 133 -8.24 5.13 -11.21
CA VAL A 133 -9.65 4.72 -11.21
C VAL A 133 -9.85 3.67 -10.12
N LEU A 134 -10.61 4.03 -9.09
CA LEU A 134 -11.01 3.15 -8.00
C LEU A 134 -12.37 2.54 -8.33
N MET A 135 -12.45 1.22 -8.37
CA MET A 135 -13.66 0.48 -8.74
C MET A 135 -14.07 -0.42 -7.59
N HIS A 136 -15.38 -0.53 -7.37
CA HIS A 136 -15.97 -1.49 -6.44
C HIS A 136 -16.61 -2.65 -7.20
N LYS A 137 -16.59 -3.84 -6.61
CA LYS A 137 -17.17 -5.07 -7.19
C LYS A 137 -18.63 -4.94 -7.63
N ASP A 138 -19.40 -4.03 -7.01
CA ASP A 138 -20.82 -3.82 -7.30
C ASP A 138 -21.06 -2.76 -8.40
N GLY A 139 -20.00 -2.32 -9.10
CA GLY A 139 -20.10 -1.60 -10.37
C GLY A 139 -19.84 -0.09 -10.33
N HIS A 140 -19.90 0.54 -9.14
CA HIS A 140 -19.55 1.96 -9.02
C HIS A 140 -18.03 2.18 -9.07
N ARG A 141 -17.62 3.33 -9.62
CA ARG A 141 -16.22 3.73 -9.70
C ARG A 141 -16.06 5.24 -9.53
N GLU A 142 -14.94 5.64 -8.95
CA GLU A 142 -14.51 7.04 -8.86
C GLU A 142 -13.12 7.17 -9.48
N GLU A 143 -12.79 8.34 -10.01
CA GLU A 143 -11.50 8.60 -10.62
C GLU A 143 -10.96 9.99 -10.27
N THR A 144 -9.64 10.10 -10.28
CA THR A 144 -8.94 11.36 -10.12
C THR A 144 -7.73 11.40 -11.04
N SER A 145 -7.42 12.58 -11.57
CA SER A 145 -6.35 12.78 -12.55
C SER A 145 -5.35 13.81 -12.07
N MET A 146 -4.10 13.64 -12.47
CA MET A 146 -3.02 14.58 -12.22
C MET A 146 -2.21 14.79 -13.50
N LEU A 147 -2.07 16.04 -13.92
CA LEU A 147 -1.22 16.44 -15.05
C LEU A 147 0.15 16.89 -14.53
N LEU A 148 1.21 16.27 -15.05
CA LEU A 148 2.59 16.49 -14.59
C LEU A 148 3.51 16.78 -15.79
N PRO A 149 4.47 17.73 -15.69
CA PRO A 149 5.53 17.81 -16.69
C PRO A 149 6.41 16.55 -16.65
N ALA A 150 7.16 16.28 -17.73
CA ALA A 150 8.19 15.26 -17.72
C ALA A 150 9.33 15.65 -16.75
N ASP A 151 9.76 14.72 -15.91
CA ASP A 151 10.77 14.98 -14.89
C ASP A 151 12.19 14.95 -15.48
N MET A 152 12.67 16.13 -15.87
CA MET A 152 13.99 16.34 -16.45
C MET A 152 15.13 16.46 -15.42
N SER A 153 14.87 16.16 -14.14
CA SER A 153 15.91 16.23 -13.09
C SER A 153 17.02 15.21 -13.29
N GLY A 154 18.21 15.48 -12.76
CA GLY A 154 19.29 14.49 -12.66
C GLY A 154 19.85 13.97 -13.99
N ASN A 155 19.81 14.78 -15.05
CA ASN A 155 20.34 14.44 -16.37
C ASN A 155 19.67 13.19 -16.99
N LYS A 156 18.38 12.96 -16.66
CA LYS A 156 17.57 11.84 -17.18
C LYS A 156 17.33 11.98 -18.69
N ASN A 157 17.29 10.84 -19.37
CA ASN A 157 16.77 10.81 -20.74
C ASN A 157 15.23 10.90 -20.76
N ALA A 158 14.63 11.14 -21.94
CA ALA A 158 13.20 11.34 -22.08
C ALA A 158 12.34 10.17 -21.55
N VAL A 159 12.79 8.93 -21.71
CA VAL A 159 12.07 7.73 -21.23
C VAL A 159 12.12 7.64 -19.71
N GLN A 160 13.26 7.92 -19.11
CA GLN A 160 13.43 7.97 -17.66
C GLN A 160 12.62 9.11 -17.04
N ALA A 161 12.60 10.27 -17.68
CA ALA A 161 11.77 11.41 -17.28
C ALA A 161 10.29 11.06 -17.28
N PHE A 162 9.82 10.40 -18.35
CA PHE A 162 8.44 9.92 -18.47
C PHE A 162 8.09 8.90 -17.38
N GLY A 163 8.96 7.90 -17.16
CA GLY A 163 8.76 6.88 -16.14
C GLY A 163 8.73 7.44 -14.72
N SER A 164 9.59 8.43 -14.44
CA SER A 164 9.65 9.14 -13.16
C SER A 164 8.34 9.91 -12.88
N SER A 165 7.88 10.74 -13.83
CA SER A 165 6.61 11.47 -13.71
C SER A 165 5.40 10.54 -13.62
N THR A 166 5.39 9.44 -14.37
CA THR A 166 4.31 8.45 -14.30
C THR A 166 4.22 7.81 -12.91
N SER A 167 5.35 7.37 -12.37
CA SER A 167 5.41 6.74 -11.04
C SER A 167 5.03 7.73 -9.93
N TYR A 168 5.43 8.99 -10.09
CA TYR A 168 5.00 10.08 -9.22
C TYR A 168 3.49 10.30 -9.31
N GLY A 169 2.91 10.45 -10.50
CA GLY A 169 1.49 10.65 -10.68
C GLY A 169 0.65 9.51 -10.09
N LYS A 170 1.03 8.25 -10.33
CA LYS A 170 0.33 7.07 -9.77
C LYS A 170 0.26 7.12 -8.24
N ARG A 171 1.34 7.55 -7.60
CA ARG A 171 1.42 7.69 -6.14
C ARG A 171 0.40 8.70 -5.64
N TYR A 172 0.37 9.90 -6.23
CA TYR A 172 -0.50 10.98 -5.78
C TYR A 172 -1.97 10.69 -6.05
N VAL A 173 -2.32 10.16 -7.22
CA VAL A 173 -3.73 9.83 -7.51
C VAL A 173 -4.24 8.67 -6.65
N LEU A 174 -3.39 7.67 -6.35
CA LEU A 174 -3.76 6.59 -5.43
C LEU A 174 -3.96 7.12 -4.01
N SER A 175 -3.02 7.94 -3.51
CA SER A 175 -3.14 8.56 -2.20
C SER A 175 -4.36 9.48 -2.10
N ALA A 176 -4.70 10.21 -3.17
CA ALA A 176 -5.87 11.08 -3.21
C ALA A 176 -7.18 10.27 -3.19
N LEU A 177 -7.29 9.20 -3.98
CA LEU A 177 -8.49 8.34 -4.01
C LEU A 177 -8.77 7.68 -2.66
N LEU A 178 -7.71 7.26 -1.97
CA LEU A 178 -7.81 6.51 -0.72
C LEU A 178 -7.64 7.40 0.52
N ASN A 179 -7.42 8.70 0.35
CA ASN A 179 -7.13 9.66 1.43
C ASN A 179 -5.96 9.20 2.34
N ILE A 180 -4.89 8.67 1.74
CA ILE A 180 -3.72 8.15 2.46
C ILE A 180 -2.88 9.29 3.03
N THR A 181 -2.50 9.15 4.29
CA THR A 181 -1.55 10.03 4.96
C THR A 181 -0.17 9.39 5.03
N THR A 182 0.86 10.12 4.63
CA THR A 182 2.26 9.70 4.81
C THR A 182 2.86 10.41 6.02
N ARG A 183 3.82 9.77 6.69
CA ARG A 183 4.53 10.36 7.84
C ARG A 183 6.02 10.16 7.72
N GLY A 184 6.78 11.22 7.97
CA GLY A 184 8.23 11.13 8.13
C GLY A 184 8.60 10.30 9.35
N GLN A 185 9.81 9.71 9.36
CA GLN A 185 10.31 9.00 10.54
C GLN A 185 10.44 9.90 11.78
N ASP A 186 10.53 11.21 11.58
CA ASP A 186 10.67 12.22 12.64
C ASP A 186 9.32 12.84 13.09
N ASP A 187 8.23 12.58 12.37
CA ASP A 187 6.87 13.09 12.68
C ASP A 187 6.12 12.21 13.71
N ASN A 188 6.86 11.40 14.47
CA ASN A 188 6.35 10.55 15.55
C ASN A 188 6.00 11.37 16.81
N GLY A 189 5.34 12.51 16.62
CA GLY A 189 4.63 13.26 17.63
C GLY A 189 3.30 12.57 17.94
N ASN A 190 3.29 11.82 19.05
CA ASN A 190 2.11 11.33 19.77
C ASN A 190 1.52 9.97 19.35
N ALA A 191 2.22 8.90 19.74
CA ALA A 191 1.58 7.69 20.26
C ALA A 191 2.37 7.22 21.50
N SER A 192 1.75 7.41 22.65
CA SER A 192 2.21 7.08 23.99
C SER A 192 2.49 5.58 24.13
N THR A 193 3.73 5.15 23.89
CA THR A 193 4.39 4.07 24.63
C THR A 193 5.90 4.27 24.56
N LYS A 194 6.57 4.14 25.70
CA LYS A 194 8.01 4.36 25.91
C LYS A 194 8.86 3.59 24.88
N LYS A 195 9.29 4.22 23.79
CA LYS A 195 10.35 3.68 22.93
C LYS A 195 11.62 4.49 23.19
N GLY A 196 12.52 3.86 23.93
CA GLY A 196 13.79 4.45 24.34
C GLY A 196 14.58 4.98 23.14
N ILE A 197 15.29 6.08 23.37
CA ILE A 197 16.29 6.63 22.46
C ILE A 197 17.12 5.48 21.91
N LYS A 198 17.15 5.29 20.58
CA LYS A 198 17.99 4.26 19.95
C LYS A 198 19.44 4.58 20.29
N THR A 199 20.06 3.76 21.12
CA THR A 199 21.47 3.89 21.48
C THR A 199 22.37 3.32 20.38
N VAL A 200 23.65 3.68 20.42
CA VAL A 200 24.67 3.18 19.51
C VAL A 200 24.76 1.66 19.55
N THR A 201 25.14 1.05 18.42
CA THR A 201 25.39 -0.38 18.35
C THR A 201 26.59 -0.79 19.22
N PRO A 202 26.72 -2.07 19.65
CA PRO A 202 27.87 -2.53 20.43
C PRO A 202 29.22 -2.24 19.78
N PHE A 203 29.28 -2.31 18.44
CA PHE A 203 30.47 -1.97 17.66
C PHE A 203 30.83 -0.48 17.78
N GLN A 204 29.85 0.39 17.62
CA GLN A 204 30.01 1.84 17.76
C GLN A 204 30.36 2.25 19.20
N ALA A 205 29.77 1.58 20.20
CA ALA A 205 30.15 1.75 21.61
C ALA A 205 31.63 1.39 21.83
N GLY A 206 32.10 0.28 21.25
CA GLY A 206 33.51 -0.10 21.29
C GLY A 206 34.44 0.95 20.64
N GLN A 207 34.01 1.57 19.54
CA GLN A 207 34.76 2.66 18.91
C GLN A 207 34.84 3.90 19.80
N ILE A 208 33.71 4.29 20.42
CA ILE A 208 33.66 5.41 21.37
C ILE A 208 34.57 5.15 22.57
N GLN A 209 34.50 3.94 23.15
CA GLN A 209 35.29 3.58 24.33
C GLN A 209 36.79 3.63 24.06
N ARG A 210 37.22 3.14 22.89
CA ARG A 210 38.63 3.22 22.45
C ARG A 210 39.12 4.67 22.28
N LEU A 211 38.26 5.56 21.76
CA LEU A 211 38.62 6.97 21.59
C LEU A 211 38.67 7.72 22.93
N ILE A 212 37.75 7.41 23.86
CA ILE A 212 37.75 8.02 25.19
C ILE A 212 39.01 7.64 25.98
N SER A 213 39.47 6.38 25.90
CA SER A 213 40.69 5.95 26.60
C SER A 213 41.95 6.68 26.11
N GLN A 214 41.91 7.30 24.94
CA GLN A 214 43.00 8.09 24.37
C GLN A 214 42.86 9.60 24.68
N CYS A 215 41.79 10.04 25.33
CA CYS A 215 41.55 11.44 25.68
C CYS A 215 42.04 11.76 27.11
N PRO A 216 42.34 13.03 27.44
CA PRO A 216 42.71 13.46 28.80
C PRO A 216 41.62 13.15 29.84
N ALA A 217 42.01 12.99 31.11
CA ALA A 217 41.10 12.67 32.22
C ALA A 217 39.88 13.60 32.30
N THR A 218 40.06 14.90 32.06
CA THR A 218 38.98 15.90 32.02
C THR A 218 37.90 15.61 30.97
N THR A 219 38.28 15.00 29.84
CA THR A 219 37.33 14.61 28.79
C THR A 219 36.63 13.29 29.12
N GLN A 220 37.31 12.38 29.81
CA GLN A 220 36.74 11.11 30.27
C GLN A 220 35.68 11.32 31.36
N GLU A 221 35.94 12.24 32.31
CA GLU A 221 35.00 12.65 33.36
C GLU A 221 33.75 13.32 32.77
N TRP A 222 33.94 14.26 31.83
CA TRP A 222 32.83 14.88 31.12
C TRP A 222 31.97 13.86 30.37
N PHE A 223 32.60 12.89 29.69
CA PHE A 223 31.88 11.86 28.96
C PHE A 223 31.04 10.99 29.90
N SER A 224 31.63 10.55 31.01
CA SER A 224 30.95 9.72 32.01
C SER A 224 29.80 10.47 32.68
N GLY A 225 29.97 11.76 32.97
CA GLY A 225 28.91 12.60 33.53
C GLY A 225 27.75 12.86 32.55
N LYS A 226 28.04 12.97 31.25
CA LYS A 226 27.02 13.28 30.24
C LYS A 226 26.27 12.05 29.71
N TYR A 227 26.97 10.94 29.46
CA TYR A 227 26.40 9.76 28.81
C TYR A 227 26.42 8.51 29.68
N GLY A 228 27.08 8.52 30.85
CA GLY A 228 27.27 7.35 31.71
C GLY A 228 28.28 6.37 31.14
N SER A 229 27.93 5.71 30.04
CA SER A 229 28.77 4.70 29.37
C SER A 229 28.66 4.78 27.85
N ALA A 230 29.64 4.18 27.15
CA ALA A 230 29.67 4.16 25.68
C ALA A 230 28.44 3.48 25.04
N VAL A 231 27.79 2.55 25.73
CA VAL A 231 26.61 1.82 25.25
C VAL A 231 25.32 2.66 25.37
N GLN A 232 25.33 3.69 26.22
CA GLN A 232 24.18 4.56 26.47
C GLN A 232 24.16 5.80 25.57
N VAL A 233 25.17 5.95 24.71
CA VAL A 233 25.24 7.08 23.77
C VAL A 233 24.10 6.96 22.75
N PRO A 234 23.31 8.03 22.54
CA PRO A 234 22.30 8.08 21.47
C PRO A 234 22.93 7.92 20.09
N TYR A 235 22.28 7.17 19.19
CA TYR A 235 22.78 6.97 17.82
C TYR A 235 23.00 8.29 17.07
N SER A 236 22.15 9.29 17.28
CA SER A 236 22.25 10.64 16.69
C SER A 236 23.55 11.37 17.03
N ASP A 237 24.15 11.03 18.17
CA ASP A 237 25.31 11.72 18.71
C ASP A 237 26.62 11.05 18.31
N PHE A 238 26.56 9.85 17.73
CA PHE A 238 27.72 9.02 17.40
C PHE A 238 28.76 9.76 16.56
N ASP A 239 28.37 10.31 15.40
CA ASP A 239 29.32 10.93 14.47
C ASP A 239 29.92 12.22 15.02
N LYS A 240 29.11 13.04 15.69
CA LYS A 240 29.56 14.28 16.33
C LYS A 240 30.53 13.99 17.48
N LEU A 241 30.18 13.01 18.32
CA LEU A 241 30.99 12.60 19.46
C LEU A 241 32.30 11.98 19.00
N ARG A 242 32.27 11.07 18.02
CA ARG A 242 33.48 10.48 17.42
C ARG A 242 34.41 11.55 16.88
N ALA A 243 33.90 12.50 16.08
CA ALA A 243 34.70 13.60 15.54
C ALA A 243 35.30 14.50 16.65
N SER A 244 34.56 14.74 17.73
CA SER A 244 35.03 15.52 18.87
C SER A 244 36.13 14.81 19.66
N LEU A 245 35.94 13.52 19.95
CA LEU A 245 36.91 12.70 20.69
C LEU A 245 38.19 12.50 19.89
N THR A 246 38.11 12.26 18.58
CA THR A 246 39.31 12.14 17.72
C THR A 246 40.16 13.41 17.72
N LYS A 247 39.54 14.60 17.83
CA LYS A 247 40.30 15.88 17.94
C LYS A 247 40.95 16.08 19.30
N ARG A 248 40.42 15.43 20.35
CA ARG A 248 40.86 15.55 21.74
C ARG A 248 41.73 14.39 22.19
N ALA A 249 41.88 13.36 21.36
CA ALA A 249 42.79 12.25 21.59
C ALA A 249 44.21 12.79 21.68
N VAL A 250 44.90 12.45 22.77
CA VAL A 250 46.32 12.73 22.95
C VAL A 250 47.07 11.80 22.00
N LYS A 251 47.93 12.36 21.15
CA LYS A 251 48.80 11.56 20.28
C LYS A 251 49.81 10.76 21.08
#